data_AF-A0A838GER7-F1
#
_entry.id   AF-A0A838GER7-F1
#
_cell.length_a   1.000
_cell.length_b   1.000
_cell.length_c   1.000
_cell.angle_alpha   90.00
_cell.angle_beta   90.00
_cell.angle_gamma   90.00
#
_symmetry.space_group_name_H-M   'P 1'
#
loop_
_entity.id
_entity.type
_entity.pdbx_description
1 polymer ?
#
loop_
_entity_poly.entity_id
_entity_poly.type
_entity_poly.pdbx_seq_one_letter_code
_entity_poly.pdbx_strand_id
1 'polypeptide(L)'
;MAIEVGPILGVLSEPAEPVVLLVYPATSAVGEPVAGDDLTEIGWFAPDNLPNLAFDHDPEILRLWQDWRGARAIPQRPGVVS
;
A
#
# COMPACT_ATOMS: atom_id res chain seq x y z
N MET A 1 -10.49 -10.31 9.10
CA MET A 1 -9.86 -10.26 7.78
C MET A 1 -8.46 -10.84 7.85
N ALA A 2 -8.04 -11.61 6.85
CA ALA A 2 -6.65 -12.04 6.67
C ALA A 2 -6.05 -11.36 5.41
N ILE A 3 -4.75 -11.09 5.43
CA ILE A 3 -4.00 -10.50 4.32
C ILE A 3 -2.65 -11.22 4.15
N GLU A 4 -2.09 -11.13 2.95
CA GLU A 4 -0.70 -11.47 2.66
C GLU A 4 0.13 -10.19 2.54
N VAL A 5 1.21 -10.10 3.32
CA VAL A 5 2.13 -8.96 3.28
C VAL A 5 3.18 -9.18 2.20
N GLY A 6 3.32 -8.20 1.30
CA GLY A 6 4.30 -8.23 0.22
C GLY A 6 5.69 -7.71 0.63
N PRO A 7 6.55 -7.35 -0.35
CA PRO A 7 7.88 -6.82 -0.08
C PRO A 7 7.83 -5.38 0.48
N ILE A 8 8.95 -4.90 1.02
CA ILE A 8 9.10 -3.47 1.35
C ILE A 8 9.07 -2.67 0.04
N LEU A 9 8.22 -1.64 -0.02
CA LEU A 9 8.18 -0.69 -1.14
C LEU A 9 9.07 0.52 -0.89
N GLY A 10 9.19 0.93 0.37
CA GLY A 10 9.99 2.09 0.75
C GLY A 10 10.18 2.20 2.25
N VAL A 11 11.19 2.99 2.60
CA VAL A 11 11.49 3.42 3.97
C VAL A 11 11.45 4.94 3.96
N LEU A 12 10.51 5.51 4.70
CA LEU A 12 10.29 6.94 4.80
C LEU A 12 10.75 7.40 6.18
N SER A 13 11.53 8.48 6.20
CA SER A 13 12.01 9.11 7.42
C SER A 13 12.26 10.58 7.12
N GLU A 14 11.82 11.43 8.03
CA GLU A 14 12.01 12.87 7.93
C GLU A 14 12.90 13.34 9.08
N PRO A 15 13.85 14.26 8.85
CA PRO A 15 14.77 14.71 9.91
C PRO A 15 14.08 15.30 11.15
N ALA A 16 12.87 15.84 10.98
CA ALA A 16 12.07 16.42 12.06
C ALA A 16 11.14 15.41 12.77
N GLU A 17 10.99 14.20 12.22
CA GLU A 17 10.09 13.17 12.74
C GLU A 17 10.91 11.98 13.27
N PRO A 18 10.80 11.62 14.55
CA PRO A 18 11.57 10.52 15.12
C PRO A 18 11.10 9.13 14.62
N VAL A 19 10.02 9.10 13.84
CA VAL A 19 9.40 7.88 13.34
C VAL A 19 9.99 7.52 11.97
N VAL A 20 10.33 6.24 11.81
CA VAL A 20 10.68 5.65 10.51
C VAL A 20 9.53 4.76 10.07
N LEU A 21 8.99 5.01 8.88
CA LEU A 21 7.89 4.25 8.31
C LEU A 21 8.40 3.25 7.27
N LEU A 22 8.05 1.98 7.45
CA LEU A 22 8.28 0.93 6.47
C LEU A 22 6.96 0.62 5.75
N VAL A 23 6.96 0.77 4.44
CA VAL A 23 5.75 0.61 3.61
C VAL A 23 5.75 -0.76 2.95
N TYR A 24 4.65 -1.50 3.10
CA TYR A 24 4.43 -2.80 2.47
C TYR A 24 3.09 -2.81 1.73
N PRO A 25 2.96 -3.49 0.57
CA PRO A 25 1.66 -3.73 -0.01
C PRO A 25 1.00 -4.91 0.72
N ALA A 26 -0.29 -4.81 1.01
CA ALA A 26 -1.10 -5.94 1.39
C ALA A 26 -1.83 -6.50 0.15
N THR A 27 -1.88 -7.82 0.05
CA THR A 27 -2.57 -8.56 -1.02
C THR A 27 -3.48 -9.64 -0.43
N SER A 28 -4.29 -10.26 -1.28
CA SER A 28 -5.06 -11.47 -0.93
C SER A 28 -5.96 -11.26 0.30
N ALA A 29 -6.70 -10.15 0.35
CA ALA A 29 -7.62 -9.88 1.45
C ALA A 29 -8.79 -10.88 1.47
N VAL A 30 -8.96 -11.60 2.57
CA VAL A 30 -10.05 -12.57 2.78
C VAL A 30 -10.86 -12.23 4.02
N GLY A 31 -12.18 -12.17 3.85
CA GLY A 31 -13.15 -11.76 4.87
C GLY A 31 -13.38 -10.24 4.91
N GLU A 32 -14.36 -9.81 5.70
CA GLU A 32 -14.75 -8.40 5.76
C GLU A 32 -13.85 -7.61 6.74
N PRO A 33 -13.45 -6.37 6.38
CA PRO A 33 -12.81 -5.47 7.33
C PRO A 33 -13.82 -5.01 8.39
N VAL A 34 -13.36 -4.91 9.64
CA VAL A 34 -14.16 -4.43 10.78
C VAL A 34 -13.30 -3.42 11.53
N ALA A 35 -13.88 -2.27 11.87
CA ALA A 35 -13.19 -1.24 12.65
C ALA A 35 -12.85 -1.79 14.06
N GLY A 36 -11.61 -1.56 14.49
CA GLY A 36 -11.12 -1.89 15.83
C GLY A 36 -11.53 -0.86 16.88
N ASP A 37 -10.81 -0.81 17.99
CA ASP A 37 -11.01 0.18 19.05
C ASP A 37 -10.29 1.52 18.77
N ASP A 38 -9.42 1.55 17.76
CA ASP A 38 -8.64 2.71 17.31
C ASP A 38 -9.22 3.43 16.08
N LEU A 39 -10.33 2.92 15.53
CA LEU A 39 -10.96 3.40 14.31
C LEU A 39 -12.47 3.54 14.47
N THR A 40 -13.04 4.62 13.93
CA THR A 40 -14.50 4.83 13.91
C THR A 40 -15.18 4.23 12.69
N GLU A 41 -14.47 4.17 11.56
CA GLU A 41 -14.98 3.69 10.28
C GLU A 41 -13.85 3.01 9.49
N ILE A 42 -14.21 2.02 8.67
CA ILE A 42 -13.31 1.34 7.74
C ILE A 42 -14.00 1.15 6.39
N GLY A 43 -13.26 1.34 5.30
CA GLY A 43 -13.81 1.25 3.95
C GLY A 43 -12.75 0.97 2.90
N TRP A 44 -13.21 0.49 1.74
CA TRP A 44 -12.39 0.33 0.54
C TRP A 44 -12.58 1.54 -0.37
N PHE A 45 -11.48 2.12 -0.81
CA PHE A 45 -11.48 3.31 -1.66
C PHE A 45 -10.76 3.02 -2.97
N ALA A 46 -11.31 3.57 -4.06
CA ALA A 46 -10.60 3.57 -5.34
C ALA A 46 -9.42 4.56 -5.24
N PRO A 47 -8.27 4.28 -5.91
CA PRO A 47 -7.09 5.15 -5.82
C PRO A 47 -7.32 6.59 -6.29
N ASP A 48 -8.33 6.81 -7.13
CA ASP A 48 -8.76 8.11 -7.67
C ASP A 48 -9.93 8.74 -6.91
N ASN A 49 -10.42 8.08 -5.84
CA ASN A 49 -11.52 8.55 -5.01
C ASN A 49 -11.22 8.31 -3.51
N LEU A 50 -10.06 8.82 -3.08
CA LEU A 50 -9.62 8.76 -1.69
C LEU A 50 -10.21 9.91 -0.87
N PRO A 51 -10.47 9.70 0.44
CA PRO A 51 -10.77 10.79 1.36
C PRO A 51 -9.53 11.69 1.54
N ASN A 52 -9.70 12.79 2.29
CA ASN A 52 -8.56 13.59 2.69
C ASN A 52 -7.57 12.74 3.49
N LEU A 53 -6.30 12.78 3.09
CA LEU A 53 -5.24 12.00 3.73
C LEU A 53 -4.84 12.66 5.06
N ALA A 54 -4.37 11.84 6.01
CA ALA A 54 -4.12 12.28 7.37
C ALA A 54 -2.73 12.92 7.53
N PHE A 55 -1.75 12.46 6.74
CA PHE A 55 -0.36 12.89 6.83
C PHE A 55 0.20 13.35 5.48
N ASP A 56 1.16 14.28 5.53
CA ASP A 56 1.78 14.86 4.34
C ASP A 56 2.58 13.83 3.50
N HIS A 57 3.03 12.73 4.11
CA HIS A 57 3.77 11.66 3.44
C HIS A 57 2.87 10.57 2.80
N ASP A 58 1.56 10.58 3.07
CA ASP A 58 0.62 9.59 2.51
C ASP A 58 0.61 9.56 0.96
N PRO A 59 0.72 10.70 0.23
CA PRO A 59 0.83 10.69 -1.23
C PRO A 59 2.04 9.90 -1.74
N GLU A 60 3.16 9.90 -1.00
CA GLU A 60 4.34 9.13 -1.38
C GLU A 60 4.13 7.62 -1.22
N ILE A 61 3.45 7.20 -0.13
CA ILE A 61 3.04 5.80 0.08
C ILE A 61 2.19 5.31 -1.09
N LEU A 62 1.21 6.11 -1.52
CA LEU A 62 0.33 5.77 -2.63
C LEU A 62 1.09 5.66 -3.95
N ARG A 63 2.05 6.56 -4.21
CA ARG A 63 2.93 6.50 -5.38
C ARG A 63 3.75 5.19 -5.40
N LEU A 64 4.39 4.84 -4.29
CA LEU A 64 5.17 3.60 -4.17
C LEU A 64 4.30 2.36 -4.46
N TRP A 65 3.06 2.35 -3.94
CA TRP A 65 2.12 1.27 -4.21
C TRP A 65 1.66 1.21 -5.67
N GLN A 66 1.38 2.36 -6.31
CA GLN A 66 0.98 2.42 -7.72
C GLN A 66 2.10 1.92 -8.65
N ASP A 67 3.34 2.35 -8.41
CA ASP A 67 4.51 1.91 -9.18
C ASP A 67 4.72 0.40 -9.07
N TRP A 68 4.65 -0.13 -7.85
CA TRP A 68 4.75 -1.57 -7.58
C TRP A 68 3.63 -2.36 -8.28
N ARG A 69 2.39 -1.86 -8.22
CA ARG A 69 1.23 -2.51 -8.86
C ARG A 69 1.37 -2.49 -10.38
N GLY A 70 1.81 -1.36 -10.95
CA GLY A 70 2.04 -1.20 -12.39
C GLY A 70 3.10 -2.16 -12.90
N ALA A 71 4.25 -2.27 -12.22
CA ALA A 71 5.31 -3.20 -12.57
C ALA A 71 4.85 -4.68 -12.58
N ARG A 72 3.89 -5.03 -11.72
CA ARG A 72 3.30 -6.37 -11.66
C ARG A 72 2.20 -6.61 -12.70
N ALA A 73 1.53 -5.56 -13.18
CA ALA A 73 0.49 -5.66 -14.19
C ALA A 73 1.04 -5.85 -15.61
N ILE A 74 2.31 -5.51 -15.85
CA ILE A 74 3.00 -5.80 -17.11
C ILE A 74 3.17 -7.32 -17.22
N PRO A 75 2.62 -8.00 -18.25
CA PRO A 75 2.81 -9.43 -18.43
C PRO A 75 4.30 -9.75 -18.50
N GLN A 76 4.78 -10.64 -17.62
CA GLN A 76 6.11 -11.22 -17.75
C GLN A 76 6.16 -11.93 -19.11
N ARG A 77 6.91 -11.38 -20.08
CA ARG A 77 7.11 -12.06 -21.37
C ARG A 77 7.68 -13.44 -21.06
N PRO A 78 7.05 -14.54 -21.52
CA PRO A 78 7.66 -15.85 -21.37
C PRO A 78 9.03 -15.79 -22.03
N GLY A 79 10.06 -16.14 -21.24
CA GLY A 79 11.45 -16.07 -21.69
C GLY A 79 11.62 -16.82 -23.00
N VAL A 80 12.23 -16.16 -23.98
CA VAL A 80 12.75 -16.84 -25.16
C VAL A 80 13.86 -17.77 -24.66
N VAL A 81 13.59 -19.08 -24.67
CA VAL A 81 14.62 -20.09 -24.51
C VAL A 81 15.30 -20.19 -25.86
N SER A 82 16.56 -19.75 -25.92
CA SER A 82 17.47 -20.01 -27.06
C SER A 82 17.95 -21.46 -27.06
#